data_AF-A0A956RA81-F1
#
_entry.id   AF-A0A956RA81-F1
#
_cell.length_a   1.000
_cell.length_b   1.000
_cell.length_c   1.000
_cell.angle_alpha   90.00
_cell.angle_beta   90.00
_cell.angle_gamma   90.00
#
_symmetry.space_group_name_H-M   'P 1'
#
loop_
_entity.id
_entity.type
_entity.pdbx_description
1 polymer ?
#
loop_
_entity_poly.entity_id
_entity_poly.type
_entity_poly.pdbx_seq_one_letter_code
_entity_poly.pdbx_strand_id
1 'polypeptide(L)' 'MSNDTEPRPIYLCESFGVTNPEEAPRMQDWLNTHAQQGYRLFDRQVLGSGGASKRIHVVMERMPIAEPAPEAAEGGA' A
#
# COMPACT_ATOMS: atom_id res chain seq x y z
N MET A 1 -28.42 -6.12 12.33
CA MET A 1 -27.14 -6.56 11.74
C MET A 1 -26.49 -5.31 11.19
N SER A 2 -25.48 -4.77 11.89
CA SER A 2 -24.92 -3.46 11.56
C SER A 2 -24.14 -3.51 10.25
N ASN A 3 -24.39 -2.53 9.39
CA ASN A 3 -23.71 -2.27 8.12
C ASN A 3 -22.19 -2.26 8.32
N ASP A 4 -21.51 -3.30 7.86
CA ASP A 4 -20.03 -3.38 7.74
C ASP A 4 -19.64 -3.37 6.26
N THR A 5 -20.28 -2.49 5.46
CA THR A 5 -20.14 -2.44 3.99
C THR A 5 -19.34 -1.24 3.52
N GLU A 6 -18.54 -0.61 4.40
CA GLU A 6 -17.51 0.32 3.93
C GLU A 6 -16.26 -0.48 3.61
N PRO A 7 -15.79 -0.44 2.36
CA PRO A 7 -14.68 -1.27 1.98
C PRO A 7 -13.42 -0.77 2.69
N ARG A 8 -12.77 -1.67 3.44
CA ARG A 8 -11.62 -1.33 4.29
C ARG A 8 -10.34 -1.27 3.43
N PRO A 9 -9.45 -0.30 3.68
CA PRO A 9 -8.16 -0.24 3.00
C PRO A 9 -7.31 -1.48 3.30
N ILE A 10 -6.61 -1.99 2.29
CA ILE A 10 -5.68 -3.13 2.41
C ILE A 10 -4.27 -2.56 2.53
N TYR A 11 -3.55 -2.92 3.59
CA TYR A 11 -2.18 -2.45 3.82
C TYR A 11 -1.15 -3.56 3.58
N LEU A 12 -0.05 -3.21 2.92
CA LEU A 12 1.15 -4.02 2.77
C LEU A 12 2.30 -3.31 3.50
N CYS A 13 3.11 -4.07 4.23
CA CYS A 13 4.28 -3.55 4.93
C CYS A 13 5.49 -4.40 4.58
N GLU A 14 6.61 -3.75 4.24
CA GLU A 14 7.87 -4.42 3.95
C GLU A 14 9.06 -3.62 4.50
N SER A 15 10.15 -4.31 4.83
CA SER A 15 11.35 -3.69 5.44
C SER A 15 12.62 -3.96 4.65
N PHE A 16 13.34 -2.90 4.30
CA PHE A 16 14.57 -2.95 3.50
C PHE A 16 15.79 -2.50 4.29
N GLY A 17 16.95 -3.11 4.06
CA GLY A 17 18.21 -2.66 4.65
C GLY A 17 18.70 -1.35 4.02
N VAL A 18 19.16 -0.38 4.81
CA VAL A 18 19.76 0.88 4.28
C VAL A 18 21.22 0.67 3.85
N THR A 19 21.92 -0.26 4.50
CA THR A 19 23.37 -0.46 4.32
C THR A 19 23.73 -1.45 3.22
N ASN A 20 22.74 -2.17 2.66
CA ASN A 20 22.97 -3.10 1.57
C ASN A 20 22.58 -2.44 0.23
N PRO A 21 23.52 -2.25 -0.72
CA PRO A 21 23.22 -1.65 -2.03
C PRO A 21 22.22 -2.46 -2.88
N GLU A 22 22.04 -3.77 -2.61
CA GLU A 22 21.07 -4.62 -3.30
C GLU A 22 19.63 -4.38 -2.85
N GLU A 23 19.44 -3.82 -1.65
CA GLU A 23 18.11 -3.58 -1.09
C GLU A 23 17.45 -2.35 -1.72
N ALA A 24 18.22 -1.38 -2.20
CA ALA A 24 17.71 -0.20 -2.89
C ALA A 24 16.94 -0.54 -4.19
N PRO A 25 17.52 -1.30 -5.15
CA PRO A 25 16.78 -1.73 -6.34
C PRO A 25 15.65 -2.71 -5.98
N ARG A 26 15.81 -3.57 -4.97
CA ARG A 26 14.74 -4.46 -4.49
C ARG A 26 13.54 -3.69 -3.94
N MET A 27 13.79 -2.62 -3.18
CA MET A 27 12.75 -1.73 -2.67
C MET A 27 12.02 -1.02 -3.81
N GLN A 28 12.76 -0.53 -4.80
CA GLN A 28 12.17 0.13 -5.97
C GLN A 28 11.30 -0.82 -6.79
N ASP A 29 11.76 -2.05 -7.00
CA ASP A 29 11.01 -3.10 -7.71
C ASP A 29 9.72 -3.50 -6.97
N TRP A 30 9.81 -3.68 -5.66
CA TRP A 30 8.66 -3.96 -4.80
C TRP A 30 7.62 -2.83 -4.86
N LEU A 31 8.05 -1.57 -4.73
CA LEU A 31 7.18 -0.40 -4.86
C LEU A 31 6.47 -0.35 -6.21
N ASN A 32 7.20 -0.57 -7.31
CA ASN A 32 6.65 -0.54 -8.66
C ASN A 32 5.65 -1.68 -8.90
N THR A 33 5.98 -2.89 -8.44
CA THR A 33 5.13 -4.07 -8.55
C THR A 33 3.78 -3.88 -7.85
N HIS A 34 3.77 -3.26 -6.68
CA HIS A 34 2.53 -3.00 -5.94
C HIS A 34 1.79 -1.76 -6.44
N ALA A 35 2.50 -0.76 -6.96
CA ALA A 35 1.88 0.38 -7.64
C ALA A 35 1.03 -0.06 -8.85
N GLN A 36 1.52 -1.02 -9.63
CA GLN A 36 0.77 -1.63 -10.74
C GLN A 36 -0.48 -2.38 -10.28
N GLN A 37 -0.52 -2.86 -9.04
CA GLN A 37 -1.67 -3.55 -8.44
C GLN A 37 -2.66 -2.57 -7.77
N GLY A 38 -2.43 -1.26 -7.90
CA GLY A 38 -3.29 -0.22 -7.34
C GLY A 38 -3.00 0.11 -5.88
N TYR A 39 -1.86 -0.33 -5.34
CA TYR A 39 -1.38 0.16 -4.05
C TYR A 39 -0.68 1.51 -4.22
N ARG A 40 -0.82 2.40 -3.25
CA ARG A 40 -0.10 3.68 -3.16
C ARG A 40 0.76 3.70 -1.91
N LEU A 41 1.89 4.41 -1.95
CA LEU A 41 2.72 4.60 -0.77
C LEU A 41 1.93 5.37 0.30
N PHE A 42 1.76 4.76 1.47
CA PHE A 42 1.04 5.34 2.61
C PHE A 42 1.99 5.93 3.64
N ASP A 43 3.02 5.17 4.03
CA ASP A 43 4.01 5.60 5.02
C ASP A 43 5.40 5.06 4.70
N ARG A 44 6.44 5.79 5.13
CA ARG A 44 7.83 5.38 5.02
C ARG A 44 8.62 5.87 6.22
N GLN A 45 9.14 4.94 6.99
CA GLN A 45 9.92 5.23 8.20
C GLN A 45 11.32 4.63 8.11
N VAL A 46 12.33 5.43 8.46
CA VAL A 46 13.70 4.91 8.63
C VAL A 46 13.88 4.57 10.10
N LEU A 47 13.89 3.27 10.42
CA LEU A 47 14.13 2.79 11.76
C LEU A 47 15.63 2.57 11.96
N GLY A 48 16.17 3.25 12.97
CA GLY A 48 17.54 3.04 13.43
C GLY A 48 17.53 2.49 14.84
N SER A 49 17.86 1.20 15.00
CA SER A 49 18.24 0.67 16.31
C SER A 49 19.71 1.03 16.53
N GLY A 50 20.07 1.65 17.66
CA GLY A 50 21.46 2.03 17.97
C GLY A 50 22.44 0.89 17.66
N GLY A 51 23.21 1.03 16.57
CA GLY A 51 23.95 -0.04 15.91
C GLY A 51 23.83 0.08 14.38
N ALA A 52 24.82 -0.42 13.64
CA ALA A 52 25.01 -0.14 12.20
C ALA A 52 23.87 -0.59 11.24
N SER A 53 22.75 -1.12 11.74
CA SER A 53 21.67 -1.68 10.93
C SER A 53 20.47 -0.75 10.88
N LYS A 54 20.52 0.25 9.98
CA LYS A 54 19.35 1.07 9.63
C LYS A 54 18.44 0.30 8.67
N ARG A 55 17.12 0.38 8.88
CA ARG A 55 16.10 -0.23 8.01
C ARG A 55 15.11 0.82 7.53
N ILE A 56 14.55 0.61 6.35
CA ILE A 56 13.45 1.40 5.80
C ILE A 56 12.21 0.53 5.88
N HIS A 57 11.25 0.92 6.69
CA HIS A 57 9.89 0.37 6.70
C HIS A 57 9.05 1.14 5.70
N VAL A 58 8.39 0.42 4.80
CA VAL A 58 7.54 0.97 3.76
C VAL A 58 6.16 0.36 3.90
N VAL A 59 5.14 1.20 3.99
CA VAL A 59 3.74 0.79 4.04
C VAL A 59 3.05 1.30 2.79
N MET A 60 2.37 0.41 2.08
CA MET A 60 1.51 0.76 0.96
C MET A 60 0.07 0.42 1.29
N GLU A 61 -0.87 1.21 0.79
CA GLU A 61 -2.30 0.96 0.94
C GLU A 61 -2.96 0.81 -0.43
N ARG A 62 -3.91 -0.11 -0.55
CA ARG A 62 -4.81 -0.17 -1.70
C ARG A 62 -6.17 0.32 -1.24
N MET A 63 -6.60 1.43 -1.82
CA MET A 63 -7.98 1.87 -1.67
C MET A 63 -8.84 0.86 -2.43
N PRO A 64 -9.88 0.30 -1.79
CA PRO A 64 -10.85 -0.46 -2.53
C PRO A 64 -11.42 0.45 -3.61
N ILE A 65 -11.41 -0.05 -4.84
CA ILE A 65 -12.19 0.56 -5.91
C ILE A 65 -13.61 0.42 -5.40
N ALA A 66 -14.26 1.54 -5.06
CA ALA A 66 -15.70 1.55 -4.96
C ALA A 66 -16.16 1.03 -6.31
N GLU A 67 -16.64 -0.22 -6.35
CA GLU A 67 -17.36 -0.74 -7.50
C GLU A 67 -18.34 0.37 -7.87
N PRO A 68 -18.28 0.94 -9.10
CA PRO A 68 -19.12 2.07 -9.42
C PRO A 68 -20.53 1.63 -9.09
N ALA A 69 -21.13 2.27 -8.07
CA ALA A 69 -22.49 1.96 -7.66
C ALA A 69 -23.27 1.92 -8.96
N PRO A 70 -23.96 0.80 -9.31
CA PRO A 70 -24.70 0.72 -10.56
C PRO A 70 -25.58 1.95 -10.57
N GLU A 71 -25.21 2.94 -11.39
CA GLU A 71 -25.93 4.19 -11.45
C GLU A 71 -27.35 3.77 -11.74
N ALA A 72 -28.26 4.19 -10.88
CA ALA A 72 -29.67 3.95 -11.05
C ALA A 72 -30.10 4.63 -12.35
N ALA A 73 -29.94 3.92 -13.46
CA ALA A 73 -30.77 4.09 -14.65
C ALA A 73 -32.05 3.28 -14.42
N GLU A 74 -32.70 3.48 -13.27
CA GLU A 74 -34.14 3.21 -13.16
C GLU A 74 -34.87 4.42 -13.72
N GLY A 75 -35.49 4.22 -14.89
CA GLY A 75 -36.86 4.65 -15.11
C GLY A 75 -37.07 6.01 -15.78
N GLY A 76 -37.66 5.97 -16.98
CA GLY A 76 -38.23 7.15 -17.62
C GLY A 76 -39.12 6.85 -18.82
N ALA A 77 -40.17 6.04 -18.60
CA ALA A 77 -41.36 5.82 -19.45
C ALA A 77 -41.22 4.98 -20.74
#